data_AF-A0AAD5Z6K2-F1
#
_entry.id   AF-A0AAD5Z6K2-F1
#
_cell.length_a   1.000
_cell.length_b   1.000
_cell.length_c   1.000
_cell.angle_alpha   90.00
_cell.angle_beta   90.00
_cell.angle_gamma   90.00
#
_symmetry.space_group_name_H-M   'P 1'
#
loop_
_entity.id
_entity.type
_entity.pdbx_description
1 polymer ?
#
loop_
_entity_poly.entity_id
_entity_poly.type
_entity_poly.pdbx_seq_one_letter_code
_entity_poly.pdbx_strand_id
1 'polypeptide(L)'
;MDEGPSSPTTLVVSSPRRTLSLLRERRALTSSTSDPSSLSLNQEHKHTRTDDRSAASFAGDHGPKPSEVYGFVGSITTVIATVIYLVWAYTPEPWLHSLGITYYPNKYWALAVPSFVIMSVFLMMALYLGLNFLATPPSYSPNTIYDEYSREPTAFALLEGMEKPIDPISDVGIDQINHLMFGDANQ
;
A
#
# COMPACT_ATOMS: atom_id res chain seq x y z
N MET A 1 -20.36 -56.48 22.51
CA MET A 1 -21.01 -55.17 22.70
C MET A 1 -20.54 -54.64 24.04
N ASP A 2 -19.84 -53.52 24.20
CA ASP A 2 -19.42 -52.45 23.30
C ASP A 2 -18.19 -51.76 23.91
N GLU A 3 -17.29 -51.28 23.04
CA GLU A 3 -16.14 -50.43 23.39
C GLU A 3 -16.52 -48.94 23.35
N GLY A 4 -15.80 -48.13 24.14
CA GLY A 4 -15.46 -46.77 23.73
C GLY A 4 -15.23 -45.76 24.87
N PRO A 5 -14.02 -45.18 24.97
CA PRO A 5 -13.82 -43.85 25.54
C PRO A 5 -13.50 -42.82 24.43
N SER A 6 -14.21 -41.69 24.39
CA SER A 6 -13.96 -40.60 23.44
C SER A 6 -13.56 -39.30 24.11
N SER A 7 -12.39 -38.78 23.75
CA SER A 7 -11.91 -37.41 23.92
C SER A 7 -11.06 -37.07 22.68
N PRO A 8 -10.71 -35.81 22.40
CA PRO A 8 -11.51 -34.57 22.39
C PRO A 8 -11.53 -33.94 20.96
N THR A 9 -12.53 -33.15 20.64
CA THR A 9 -12.64 -32.42 19.37
C THR A 9 -11.65 -31.25 19.32
N THR A 10 -10.52 -31.47 18.65
CA THR A 10 -9.58 -30.44 18.20
C THR A 10 -10.29 -29.44 17.26
N LEU A 11 -10.46 -28.19 17.72
CA LEU A 11 -10.83 -27.07 16.86
C LEU A 11 -9.62 -26.69 15.98
N VAL A 12 -9.61 -27.20 14.75
CA VAL A 12 -8.64 -26.84 13.73
C VAL A 12 -9.00 -25.46 13.17
N VAL A 13 -8.18 -24.46 13.49
CA VAL A 13 -8.23 -23.12 12.86
C VAL A 13 -7.77 -23.25 11.41
N SER A 14 -8.71 -23.19 10.46
CA SER A 14 -8.42 -23.19 9.02
C SER A 14 -8.01 -21.80 8.54
N SER A 15 -6.83 -21.69 7.92
CA SER A 15 -6.29 -20.41 7.46
C SER A 15 -7.03 -19.84 6.24
N PRO A 16 -7.16 -18.50 6.11
CA PRO A 16 -7.83 -17.83 4.98
C PRO A 16 -7.23 -18.10 3.59
N ARG A 17 -6.03 -18.71 3.50
CA ARG A 17 -5.37 -18.98 2.21
C ARG A 17 -5.90 -20.23 1.50
N ARG A 18 -6.48 -21.19 2.24
CA ARG A 18 -7.01 -22.45 1.66
C ARG A 18 -8.35 -22.29 0.96
N THR A 19 -9.13 -21.26 1.30
CA THR A 19 -10.45 -21.02 0.69
C THR A 19 -10.33 -20.56 -0.77
N LEU A 20 -9.27 -19.82 -1.10
CA LEU A 20 -9.04 -19.33 -2.46
C LEU A 20 -8.55 -20.40 -3.44
N SER A 21 -7.76 -21.38 -2.98
CA SER A 21 -7.34 -22.49 -3.85
C SER A 21 -8.51 -23.39 -4.20
N LEU A 22 -9.41 -23.69 -3.25
CA LEU A 22 -10.62 -24.47 -3.51
C LEU A 22 -11.61 -23.74 -4.42
N LEU A 23 -11.70 -22.41 -4.33
CA LEU A 23 -12.51 -21.61 -5.25
C LEU A 23 -11.92 -21.58 -6.67
N ARG A 24 -10.59 -21.51 -6.81
CA ARG A 24 -9.90 -21.57 -8.10
C ARG A 24 -10.04 -22.95 -8.75
N GLU A 25 -9.90 -24.01 -7.95
CA GLU A 25 -10.04 -25.40 -8.40
C GLU A 25 -11.51 -25.71 -8.79
N ARG A 26 -12.49 -25.24 -8.00
CA ARG A 26 -13.91 -25.29 -8.40
C ARG A 26 -14.17 -24.52 -9.69
N ARG A 27 -13.58 -23.34 -9.87
CA ARG A 27 -13.77 -22.54 -11.09
C ARG A 27 -13.23 -23.25 -12.33
N ALA A 28 -12.09 -23.94 -12.20
CA ALA A 28 -11.49 -24.74 -13.27
C ALA A 28 -12.32 -26.00 -13.59
N LEU A 29 -12.93 -26.63 -12.59
CA LEU A 29 -13.87 -27.74 -12.80
C LEU A 29 -15.18 -27.27 -13.47
N THR A 30 -15.66 -26.05 -13.17
CA THR A 30 -16.91 -25.53 -13.77
C THR A 30 -16.74 -24.97 -15.18
N SER A 31 -15.51 -24.68 -15.61
CA SER A 31 -15.22 -24.18 -16.96
C SER A 31 -14.89 -25.28 -17.97
N SER A 32 -15.04 -26.56 -17.61
CA SER A 32 -14.65 -27.71 -18.44
C SER A 32 -15.81 -28.66 -18.80
N THR A 33 -17.05 -28.17 -18.79
CA THR A 33 -18.21 -28.93 -19.31
C THR A 33 -18.79 -28.28 -20.56
N SER A 34 -18.14 -28.55 -21.70
CA SER A 34 -18.79 -28.66 -23.01
C SER A 34 -17.89 -29.51 -23.94
N ASP A 35 -18.29 -30.77 -24.07
CA ASP A 35 -18.00 -31.79 -25.11
C ASP A 35 -16.58 -32.39 -25.31
N PRO A 36 -16.43 -33.73 -25.22
CA PRO A 36 -15.21 -34.47 -25.53
C PRO A 36 -15.31 -35.25 -26.85
N SER A 37 -14.48 -34.92 -27.85
CA SER A 37 -14.09 -35.87 -28.89
C SER A 37 -12.94 -35.35 -29.76
N SER A 38 -11.71 -35.75 -29.44
CA SER A 38 -10.71 -36.22 -30.41
C SER A 38 -9.46 -36.67 -29.67
N LEU A 39 -9.35 -38.00 -29.52
CA LEU A 39 -8.06 -38.68 -29.37
C LEU A 39 -7.30 -38.51 -30.68
N SER A 40 -6.11 -37.91 -30.63
CA SER A 40 -5.07 -38.24 -31.61
C SER A 40 -3.70 -38.19 -30.95
N LEU A 41 -3.03 -39.34 -31.04
CA LEU A 41 -1.62 -39.54 -30.78
C LEU A 41 -0.80 -38.54 -31.59
N ASN A 42 0.21 -37.94 -30.97
CA ASN A 42 1.52 -37.80 -31.59
C ASN A 42 2.59 -37.64 -30.51
N GLN A 43 3.34 -38.73 -30.34
CA GLN A 43 4.61 -38.80 -29.66
C GLN A 43 5.68 -38.23 -30.61
N GLU A 44 6.45 -37.24 -30.18
CA GLU A 44 7.80 -37.05 -30.73
C GLU A 44 8.81 -36.73 -29.60
N HIS A 45 9.92 -37.45 -29.67
CA HIS A 45 11.08 -37.41 -28.80
C HIS A 45 11.73 -36.01 -28.74
N LYS A 46 11.99 -35.50 -27.53
CA LYS A 46 13.22 -34.71 -27.28
C LYS A 46 13.68 -34.88 -25.84
N HIS A 47 14.64 -35.77 -25.69
CA HIS A 47 15.45 -35.90 -24.49
C HIS A 47 16.33 -34.65 -24.34
N THR A 48 16.60 -34.26 -23.09
CA THR A 48 17.56 -33.24 -22.61
C THR A 48 17.08 -31.78 -22.59
N ARG A 49 17.24 -31.19 -21.39
CA ARG A 49 17.27 -29.76 -21.03
C ARG A 49 15.96 -29.13 -20.53
N THR A 50 15.57 -29.49 -19.30
CA THR A 50 14.52 -28.82 -18.51
C THR A 50 15.04 -27.68 -17.63
N ASP A 51 16.32 -27.30 -17.71
CA ASP A 51 16.90 -26.28 -16.81
C ASP A 51 16.94 -24.86 -17.40
N ASP A 52 16.60 -24.68 -18.68
CA ASP A 52 16.57 -23.33 -19.31
C ASP A 52 15.16 -22.68 -19.26
N ARG A 53 14.09 -23.45 -18.99
CA ARG A 53 12.72 -22.91 -18.93
C ARG A 53 12.42 -22.17 -17.63
N SER A 54 13.08 -22.53 -16.53
CA SER A 54 12.99 -21.81 -15.26
C SER A 54 13.74 -20.48 -15.34
N ALA A 55 14.93 -20.43 -15.95
CA ALA A 55 15.62 -19.17 -16.22
C ALA A 55 14.85 -18.24 -17.18
N ALA A 56 14.23 -18.81 -18.23
CA ALA A 56 13.38 -18.06 -19.14
C ALA A 56 12.02 -17.65 -18.52
N SER A 57 11.50 -18.38 -17.54
CA SER A 57 10.29 -18.02 -16.78
C SER A 57 10.54 -16.90 -15.76
N PHE A 58 11.78 -16.72 -15.29
CA PHE A 58 12.17 -15.54 -14.51
C PHE A 58 12.61 -14.35 -15.38
N ALA A 59 13.01 -14.60 -16.63
CA ALA A 59 13.37 -13.56 -17.61
C ALA A 59 12.19 -13.11 -18.51
N GLY A 60 11.08 -13.84 -18.54
CA GLY A 60 9.97 -13.64 -19.48
C GLY A 60 8.83 -12.74 -19.00
N ASP A 61 8.77 -12.40 -17.70
CA ASP A 61 7.63 -11.67 -17.11
C ASP A 61 8.00 -10.26 -16.62
N HIS A 62 9.24 -9.84 -16.85
CA HIS A 62 9.81 -8.59 -16.34
C HIS A 62 10.30 -7.70 -17.48
N GLY A 63 9.54 -7.63 -18.57
CA GLY A 63 9.67 -6.51 -19.50
C GLY A 63 9.46 -5.19 -18.72
N PRO A 64 10.13 -4.09 -19.09
CA PRO A 64 9.97 -2.81 -18.40
C PRO A 64 8.49 -2.55 -18.22
N LYS A 65 8.03 -2.42 -16.98
CA LYS A 65 6.62 -2.09 -16.73
C LYS A 65 6.37 -0.80 -17.52
N PRO A 66 5.26 -0.66 -18.25
CA PRO A 66 5.01 0.55 -19.04
C PRO A 66 5.21 1.83 -18.19
N SER A 67 4.91 1.78 -16.89
CA SER A 67 5.19 2.84 -15.91
C SER A 67 6.68 3.22 -15.76
N GLU A 68 7.61 2.27 -15.81
CA GLU A 68 9.06 2.52 -15.71
C GLU A 68 9.58 3.24 -16.95
N VAL A 69 9.07 2.86 -18.13
CA VAL A 69 9.41 3.51 -19.40
C VAL A 69 8.89 4.94 -19.43
N TYR A 70 7.63 5.17 -19.04
CA TYR A 70 7.07 6.52 -18.98
C TYR A 70 7.81 7.40 -17.96
N GLY A 71 8.21 6.84 -16.82
CA GLY A 71 9.02 7.56 -15.83
C GLY A 71 10.38 7.97 -16.37
N PHE A 72 11.08 7.05 -17.06
CA PHE A 72 12.37 7.33 -17.68
C PHE A 72 12.28 8.40 -18.77
N VAL A 73 11.37 8.23 -19.73
CA VAL A 73 11.14 9.22 -20.80
C VAL A 73 10.73 10.56 -20.21
N GLY A 74 9.80 10.55 -19.25
CA GLY A 74 9.37 11.74 -18.51
C GLY A 74 10.54 12.46 -17.85
N SER A 75 11.45 11.74 -17.19
CA SER A 75 12.63 12.32 -16.53
C SER A 75 13.59 13.01 -17.50
N ILE A 76 13.87 12.41 -18.65
CA ILE A 76 14.74 13.01 -19.67
C ILE A 76 14.06 14.23 -20.29
N THR A 77 12.77 14.10 -20.64
CA THR A 77 11.99 15.21 -21.19
C THR A 77 11.91 16.38 -20.23
N THR A 78 11.69 16.15 -18.93
CA THR A 78 11.66 17.23 -17.93
C THR A 78 13.02 17.89 -17.79
N VAL A 79 14.13 17.15 -17.71
CA VAL A 79 15.47 17.73 -17.64
C VAL A 79 15.76 18.60 -18.87
N ILE A 80 15.50 18.09 -20.08
CA ILE A 80 15.71 18.85 -21.32
C ILE A 80 14.82 20.10 -21.35
N ALA A 81 13.54 19.97 -21.03
CA ALA A 81 12.60 21.08 -20.99
C ALA A 81 13.01 22.14 -19.95
N THR A 82 13.49 21.73 -18.78
CA THR A 82 14.00 22.63 -17.74
C THR A 82 15.24 23.37 -18.23
N VAL A 83 16.19 22.71 -18.89
CA VAL A 83 17.37 23.40 -19.45
C VAL A 83 16.96 24.46 -20.48
N ILE A 84 16.07 24.10 -21.42
CA ILE A 84 15.55 25.04 -22.42
C ILE A 84 14.84 26.21 -21.74
N TYR A 85 14.01 25.93 -20.73
CA TYR A 85 13.31 26.94 -19.96
C TYR A 85 14.25 27.91 -19.25
N LEU A 86 15.31 27.42 -18.60
CA LEU A 86 16.30 28.26 -17.93
C LEU A 86 17.08 29.11 -18.94
N VAL A 87 17.50 28.52 -20.06
CA VAL A 87 18.17 29.28 -21.13
C VAL A 87 17.27 30.40 -21.63
N TRP A 88 16.00 30.12 -21.92
CA TRP A 88 15.03 31.13 -22.33
C TRP A 88 14.80 32.21 -21.24
N ALA A 89 14.68 31.81 -19.98
CA ALA A 89 14.42 32.71 -18.86
C ALA A 89 15.58 33.70 -18.62
N TYR A 90 16.84 33.23 -18.71
CA TYR A 90 18.02 34.03 -18.39
C TYR A 90 18.65 34.74 -19.60
N THR A 91 18.36 34.32 -20.83
CA THR A 91 18.96 34.96 -22.01
C THR A 91 18.36 36.35 -22.22
N PRO A 92 19.18 37.43 -22.31
CA PRO A 92 18.68 38.79 -22.50
C PRO A 92 18.00 38.96 -23.87
N GLU A 93 17.03 39.87 -23.95
CA GLU A 93 16.18 40.05 -25.15
C GLU A 93 16.95 40.34 -26.44
N PRO A 94 18.03 41.15 -26.45
CA PRO A 94 18.79 41.43 -27.68
C PRO A 94 19.40 40.17 -28.31
N TRP A 95 19.73 39.16 -27.50
CA TRP A 95 20.29 37.89 -27.99
C TRP A 95 19.20 36.99 -28.58
N LEU A 96 17.98 37.00 -28.02
CA LEU A 96 16.84 36.32 -28.63
C LEU A 96 16.49 36.94 -29.99
N HIS A 97 16.53 38.26 -30.08
CA HIS A 97 16.31 38.99 -31.33
C HIS A 97 17.37 38.69 -32.38
N SER A 98 18.65 38.56 -32.01
CA SER A 98 19.71 38.19 -32.96
C SER A 98 19.62 36.73 -33.42
N LEU A 99 19.04 35.84 -32.60
CA LEU A 99 18.71 34.46 -32.96
C LEU A 99 17.46 34.35 -33.85
N GLY A 100 16.78 35.46 -34.16
CA GLY A 100 15.56 35.49 -34.96
C GLY A 100 14.29 35.11 -34.21
N ILE A 101 14.34 34.96 -32.88
CA ILE A 101 13.21 34.61 -32.03
C ILE A 101 12.52 35.90 -31.58
N THR A 102 11.56 36.38 -32.37
CA THR A 102 10.80 37.62 -32.09
C THR A 102 9.48 37.36 -31.37
N TYR A 103 8.97 36.13 -31.39
CA TYR A 103 7.70 35.78 -30.76
C TYR A 103 7.92 34.78 -29.62
N TYR A 104 7.90 35.28 -28.39
CA TYR A 104 7.97 34.51 -27.15
C TYR A 104 7.05 35.12 -26.10
N PRO A 105 6.53 34.34 -25.14
CA PRO A 105 5.69 34.87 -24.07
C PRO A 105 6.48 35.88 -23.21
N ASN A 106 5.78 36.80 -22.55
CA ASN A 106 6.42 37.77 -21.65
C ASN A 106 7.30 37.03 -20.60
N LYS A 107 8.55 37.50 -20.42
CA LYS A 107 9.50 36.94 -19.44
C LYS A 107 8.99 36.91 -18.01
N TYR A 108 7.99 37.72 -17.68
CA TYR A 108 7.28 37.63 -16.40
C TYR A 108 6.81 36.19 -16.07
N TRP A 109 6.42 35.41 -17.09
CA TRP A 109 6.03 34.01 -16.92
C TRP A 109 7.14 33.11 -16.40
N ALA A 110 8.41 33.46 -16.62
CA ALA A 110 9.55 32.75 -16.06
C ALA A 110 9.59 32.82 -14.52
N LEU A 111 9.03 33.88 -13.93
CA LEU A 111 8.91 34.01 -12.48
C LEU A 111 7.54 33.54 -11.98
N ALA A 112 6.48 33.82 -12.74
CA ALA A 112 5.12 33.48 -12.34
C ALA A 112 4.95 31.96 -12.18
N VAL A 113 5.40 31.15 -13.15
CA VAL A 113 5.19 29.70 -13.13
C VAL A 113 5.79 29.03 -11.87
N PRO A 114 7.09 29.22 -11.53
CA PRO A 114 7.65 28.64 -10.31
C PRO A 114 6.96 29.14 -9.05
N SER A 115 6.58 30.42 -9.01
CA SER A 115 5.89 31.03 -7.87
C SER A 115 4.51 30.39 -7.65
N PHE A 116 3.74 30.18 -8.72
CA PHE A 116 2.44 29.50 -8.67
C PHE A 116 2.58 28.05 -8.23
N VAL A 117 3.60 27.31 -8.69
CA VAL A 117 3.84 25.93 -8.26
C VAL A 117 4.09 25.86 -6.76
N ILE A 118 4.97 26.72 -6.23
CA ILE A 118 5.27 26.77 -4.79
C ILE A 118 4.01 27.09 -3.99
N MET A 119 3.27 28.15 -4.38
CA MET A 119 2.03 28.53 -3.70
C MET A 119 0.96 27.44 -3.78
N SER A 120 0.86 26.74 -4.92
CA SER A 120 -0.07 25.62 -5.10
C SER A 120 0.26 24.46 -4.18
N VAL A 121 1.53 24.12 -3.97
CA VAL A 121 1.94 23.07 -3.02
C VAL A 121 1.56 23.45 -1.58
N PHE A 122 1.83 24.69 -1.16
CA PHE A 122 1.42 25.16 0.16
C PHE A 122 -0.10 25.13 0.33
N LEU A 123 -0.84 25.62 -0.67
CA LEU A 123 -2.30 25.61 -0.66
C LEU A 123 -2.83 24.18 -0.62
N MET A 124 -2.27 23.26 -1.40
CA MET A 124 -2.68 21.85 -1.42
C MET A 124 -2.44 21.18 -0.07
N MET A 125 -1.31 21.46 0.60
CA MET A 125 -1.06 20.97 1.96
C MET A 125 -2.05 21.54 2.97
N ALA A 126 -2.31 22.85 2.91
CA ALA A 126 -3.27 23.50 3.81
C ALA A 126 -4.71 22.96 3.61
N LEU A 127 -5.12 22.78 2.35
CA LEU A 127 -6.42 22.19 2.01
C LEU A 127 -6.49 20.73 2.46
N TYR A 128 -5.44 19.94 2.21
CA TYR A 128 -5.37 18.57 2.67
C TYR A 128 -5.53 18.50 4.19
N LEU A 129 -4.77 19.31 4.94
CA LEU A 129 -4.87 19.36 6.39
C LEU A 129 -6.28 19.78 6.84
N GLY A 130 -6.84 20.85 6.25
CA GLY A 130 -8.18 21.33 6.57
C GLY A 130 -9.28 20.29 6.28
N LEU A 131 -9.18 19.57 5.17
CA LEU A 131 -10.09 18.48 4.82
C LEU A 131 -9.97 17.29 5.79
N ASN A 132 -8.75 16.95 6.22
CA ASN A 132 -8.54 15.93 7.24
C ASN A 132 -9.16 16.34 8.59
N PHE A 133 -9.01 17.59 9.00
CA PHE A 133 -9.66 18.12 10.21
C PHE A 133 -11.18 18.14 10.11
N LEU A 134 -11.74 18.34 8.92
CA LEU A 134 -13.19 18.29 8.72
C LEU A 134 -13.72 16.85 8.69
N ALA A 135 -12.93 15.89 8.19
CA ALA A 135 -13.30 14.49 8.09
C ALA A 135 -13.08 13.70 9.40
N THR A 136 -12.23 14.20 10.30
CA THR A 136 -11.87 13.54 11.57
C THR A 136 -12.69 14.14 12.72
N PRO A 137 -13.05 13.34 13.75
CA PRO A 137 -13.60 13.87 15.00
C PRO A 137 -12.71 14.98 15.60
N PRO A 138 -13.27 15.91 16.38
CA PRO A 138 -12.47 16.95 17.02
C PRO A 138 -11.39 16.31 17.91
N SER A 139 -10.24 16.98 18.01
CA SER A 139 -9.05 16.44 18.70
C SER A 139 -9.26 16.10 20.18
N TYR A 140 -10.29 16.66 20.81
CA TYR A 140 -10.66 16.38 22.20
C TYR A 140 -11.71 15.27 22.35
N SER A 141 -12.18 14.67 21.25
CA SER A 141 -13.16 13.59 21.31
C SER A 141 -12.50 12.32 21.86
N PRO A 142 -13.07 11.68 22.90
CA PRO A 142 -12.58 10.38 23.37
C PRO A 142 -12.67 9.30 22.29
N ASN A 143 -13.51 9.48 21.28
CA ASN A 143 -13.65 8.57 20.12
C ASN A 143 -12.39 8.53 19.24
N THR A 144 -11.45 9.46 19.42
CA THR A 144 -10.13 9.43 18.76
C THR A 144 -9.17 8.47 19.47
N ILE A 145 -9.42 8.16 20.74
CA ILE A 145 -8.58 7.30 21.58
C ILE A 145 -9.23 5.92 21.76
N TYR A 146 -10.56 5.89 21.94
CA TYR A 146 -11.34 4.68 22.18
C TYR A 146 -12.30 4.43 21.02
N ASP A 147 -12.40 3.18 20.60
CA ASP A 147 -13.36 2.71 19.60
C ASP A 147 -14.41 1.78 20.22
N GLU A 148 -15.36 1.30 19.41
CA GLU A 148 -16.42 0.38 19.86
C GLU A 148 -15.87 -0.96 20.38
N TYR A 149 -14.63 -1.32 20.02
CA TYR A 149 -13.99 -2.57 20.40
C TYR A 149 -13.03 -2.42 21.59
N SER A 150 -12.83 -1.20 22.10
CA SER A 150 -11.96 -0.93 23.24
C SER A 150 -12.51 -1.59 24.52
N ARG A 151 -11.65 -2.32 25.23
CA ARG A 151 -12.02 -3.15 26.38
C ARG A 151 -11.46 -2.57 27.67
N GLU A 152 -12.31 -2.09 28.56
CA GLU A 152 -11.88 -1.60 29.87
C GLU A 152 -11.49 -2.77 30.82
N PRO A 153 -10.47 -2.60 31.67
CA PRO A 153 -10.13 -3.57 32.71
C PRO A 153 -11.34 -3.84 33.61
N THR A 154 -11.85 -5.08 33.59
CA THR A 154 -13.02 -5.43 34.38
C THR A 154 -12.60 -5.63 35.84
N ALA A 155 -13.16 -4.84 36.76
CA ALA A 155 -12.86 -4.87 38.19
C ALA A 155 -13.44 -6.11 38.92
N PHE A 156 -13.16 -7.32 38.43
CA PHE A 156 -13.43 -8.57 39.19
C PHE A 156 -12.54 -8.71 40.44
N ALA A 157 -11.58 -7.79 40.61
CA ALA A 157 -10.67 -7.73 41.75
C ALA A 157 -11.33 -7.40 43.12
N LEU A 158 -12.63 -7.08 43.17
CA LEU A 158 -13.32 -6.78 44.44
C LEU A 158 -13.97 -8.00 45.13
N LEU A 159 -13.88 -9.21 44.56
CA LEU A 159 -14.20 -10.43 45.31
C LEU A 159 -12.96 -10.86 46.11
N GLU A 160 -12.77 -10.21 47.25
CA GLU A 160 -11.80 -10.62 48.27
C GLU A 160 -12.02 -12.09 48.66
N GLY A 161 -10.99 -12.93 48.45
CA GLY A 161 -10.84 -14.19 49.18
C GLY A 161 -10.89 -15.49 48.39
N MET A 162 -11.06 -15.47 47.06
CA MET A 162 -10.93 -16.68 46.22
C MET A 162 -9.71 -16.55 45.30
N GLU A 163 -9.01 -17.66 45.06
CA GLU A 163 -7.86 -17.76 44.14
C GLU A 163 -8.16 -16.96 42.86
N LYS A 164 -7.44 -15.85 42.67
CA LYS A 164 -7.77 -14.85 41.65
C LYS A 164 -7.63 -15.51 40.27
N PRO A 165 -8.71 -15.67 39.49
CA PRO A 165 -8.62 -16.13 38.12
C PRO A 165 -7.76 -15.17 37.29
N ILE A 166 -7.17 -15.66 36.20
CA ILE A 166 -6.49 -14.79 35.22
C ILE A 166 -7.51 -13.73 34.77
N ASP A 167 -7.13 -12.46 34.88
CA ASP A 167 -7.98 -11.34 34.47
C ASP A 167 -8.29 -11.44 32.96
N PRO A 168 -9.52 -11.10 32.53
CA PRO A 168 -9.86 -11.09 31.11
C PRO A 168 -9.01 -10.06 30.36
N ILE A 169 -8.75 -10.31 29.07
CA ILE A 169 -8.02 -9.37 28.22
C ILE A 169 -8.74 -8.02 28.15
N SER A 170 -8.03 -6.95 28.49
CA SER A 170 -8.47 -5.56 28.43
C SER A 170 -7.36 -4.69 27.84
N ASP A 171 -7.75 -3.57 27.24
CA ASP A 171 -6.83 -2.55 26.74
C ASP A 171 -6.27 -1.73 27.90
N VAL A 172 -5.06 -1.24 27.71
CA VAL A 172 -4.37 -0.39 28.68
C VAL A 172 -4.32 1.02 28.10
N GLY A 173 -4.83 1.99 28.86
CA GLY A 173 -4.81 3.39 28.47
C GLY A 173 -3.38 3.90 28.20
N ILE A 174 -3.23 4.76 27.19
CA ILE A 174 -1.94 5.35 26.83
C ILE A 174 -1.35 6.19 27.97
N ASP A 175 -2.21 6.77 28.82
CA ASP A 175 -1.83 7.48 30.04
C ASP A 175 -1.14 6.54 31.04
N GLN A 176 -1.66 5.33 31.23
CA GLN A 176 -1.10 4.34 32.15
C GLN A 176 0.24 3.81 31.63
N ILE A 177 0.35 3.47 30.34
CA ILE A 177 1.63 3.03 29.74
C ILE A 177 2.66 4.16 29.80
N ASN A 178 2.26 5.40 29.48
CA ASN A 178 3.17 6.54 29.49
C ASN A 178 3.71 6.80 30.91
N HIS A 179 2.86 6.69 31.93
CA HIS A 179 3.30 6.77 33.33
C HIS A 179 4.24 5.62 33.71
N LEU A 180 3.92 4.38 33.33
CA LEU A 180 4.77 3.21 33.61
C LEU A 180 6.13 3.28 32.90
N MET A 181 6.18 3.81 31.69
CA MET A 181 7.38 3.83 30.86
C MET A 181 8.27 5.05 31.14
N PHE A 182 7.67 6.20 31.49
CA PHE A 182 8.39 7.48 31.60
C PHE A 182 8.16 8.22 32.92
N GLY A 183 7.24 7.78 33.78
CA GLY A 183 6.90 8.44 35.05
C GLY A 183 8.01 8.36 36.10
N ASP A 184 8.80 7.28 36.10
CA ASP A 184 9.91 7.08 37.06
C ASP A 184 11.17 7.91 36.71
N ALA A 185 11.21 8.57 35.55
CA ALA A 185 12.37 9.35 35.10
C ALA A 185 12.48 10.76 35.73
N ASN A 186 11.48 11.19 36.50
CA ASN A 186 11.39 12.54 37.09
C ASN A 186 11.30 12.55 38.64
N GLN A 187 11.81 11.53 39.33
CA GLN A 187 12.00 11.57 40.79
C GLN A 187 13.48 11.69 41.17
#